data_AF-A0A1U6IGY4-F1
#
_entry.id   AF-A0A1U6IGY4-F1
#
_cell.length_a   1.000
_cell.length_b   1.000
_cell.length_c   1.000
_cell.angle_alpha   90.00
_cell.angle_beta   90.00
_cell.angle_gamma   90.00
#
_symmetry.space_group_name_H-M   'P 1'
#
loop_
_entity.id
_entity.type
_entity.pdbx_description
1 polymer ?
#
loop_
_entity_poly.entity_id
_entity_poly.type
_entity_poly.pdbx_seq_one_letter_code
_entity_poly.pdbx_strand_id
1 'polypeptide(L)'
;MRTGAFDSWWITRKPPRILRDGAAASRNEAWRIARARAEGYPFAMTRQHHILPLALPFALVAVPALLLASCKSEEPAPEASASATGKSTEAVVTPVTVESWLDESLSKDLGGKTDSLQYARAEADLDGDGVNEVLAYVGGPMMCGTGGCNLVVLKRDGEGYRQVGDLSVVQLPVGVLSSKTNGWKDLAVSVSGGGRPGGIMRVPFDGKAYARNPTVSPAEPVDSIGKELIADKPLKPLKPGA
;
A
#
# COMPACT_ATOMS: atom_id res chain seq x y z
N MET A 1 -40.72 61.17 25.49
CA MET A 1 -39.95 61.40 24.25
C MET A 1 -38.51 60.96 24.55
N ARG A 2 -37.85 59.98 23.94
CA ARG A 2 -38.03 59.28 22.65
C ARG A 2 -37.78 57.79 22.86
N THR A 3 -38.58 57.00 22.15
CA THR A 3 -38.51 55.56 21.97
C THR A 3 -37.24 55.17 21.20
N GLY A 4 -36.51 54.16 21.68
CA GLY A 4 -35.40 53.53 20.96
C GLY A 4 -35.95 52.63 19.86
N ALA A 5 -35.67 52.98 18.61
CA ALA A 5 -36.00 52.21 17.43
C ALA A 5 -35.02 51.04 17.26
N PHE A 6 -35.59 49.85 17.08
CA PHE A 6 -34.91 48.65 16.64
C PHE A 6 -34.75 48.74 15.12
N ASP A 7 -33.53 49.01 14.63
CA ASP A 7 -33.21 48.91 13.21
C ASP A 7 -32.56 47.55 12.94
N SER A 8 -33.39 46.64 12.46
CA SER A 8 -33.03 45.38 11.84
C SER A 8 -32.54 45.61 10.41
N TRP A 9 -31.25 45.33 10.16
CA TRP A 9 -30.68 45.30 8.81
C TRP A 9 -29.85 44.02 8.61
N TRP A 10 -30.33 43.19 7.67
CA TRP A 10 -29.75 42.13 6.84
C TRP A 10 -28.30 41.65 7.11
N ILE A 11 -28.10 40.32 6.98
CA ILE A 11 -27.16 39.71 6.02
C ILE A 11 -27.64 38.27 5.77
N THR A 12 -28.10 38.03 4.54
CA THR A 12 -28.37 36.72 3.96
C THR A 12 -27.04 36.05 3.64
N ARG A 13 -26.53 35.19 4.53
CA ARG A 13 -25.42 34.30 4.17
C ARG A 13 -25.94 33.12 3.36
N LYS A 14 -25.91 33.28 2.04
CA LYS A 14 -26.04 32.20 1.06
C LYS A 14 -24.92 31.16 1.34
N PRO A 15 -25.20 29.85 1.48
CA PRO A 15 -24.14 28.86 1.64
C PRO A 15 -23.31 28.77 0.34
N PRO A 16 -21.98 28.58 0.42
CA PRO A 16 -21.17 28.41 -0.77
C PRO A 16 -21.58 27.12 -1.51
N ARG A 17 -21.80 27.30 -2.82
CA ARG A 17 -22.06 26.25 -3.80
C ARG A 17 -20.79 25.39 -3.89
N ILE A 18 -20.89 24.12 -3.50
CA ILE A 18 -19.82 23.13 -3.65
C ILE A 18 -19.58 22.95 -5.16
N LEU A 19 -18.47 23.51 -5.65
CA LEU A 19 -17.94 23.19 -6.97
C LEU A 19 -17.29 21.81 -6.88
N ARG A 20 -17.81 20.90 -7.68
CA ARG A 20 -17.38 19.51 -7.80
C ARG A 20 -16.33 19.46 -8.90
N ASP A 21 -15.11 19.83 -8.57
CA ASP A 21 -13.95 19.63 -9.44
C ASP A 21 -13.09 18.53 -8.85
N GLY A 22 -12.99 17.42 -9.59
CA GLY A 22 -12.08 16.32 -9.29
C GLY A 22 -10.65 16.75 -9.54
N ALA A 23 -9.98 17.20 -8.50
CA ALA A 23 -8.52 17.30 -8.44
C ALA A 23 -8.05 16.39 -7.30
N ALA A 24 -7.17 15.44 -7.62
CA ALA A 24 -6.51 14.62 -6.63
C ALA A 24 -5.75 15.52 -5.66
N ALA A 25 -6.24 15.65 -4.43
CA ALA A 25 -5.62 16.45 -3.40
C ALA A 25 -4.21 15.92 -3.14
N SER A 26 -3.22 16.81 -3.26
CA SER A 26 -1.84 16.49 -2.91
C SER A 26 -1.76 16.05 -1.44
N ARG A 27 -0.85 15.11 -1.13
CA ARG A 27 -0.65 14.51 0.20
C ARG A 27 -0.46 15.51 1.35
N ASN A 28 -0.20 16.78 1.04
CA ASN A 28 0.06 17.83 2.03
C ASN A 28 -1.22 18.49 2.57
N GLU A 29 -2.38 18.31 1.93
CA GLU A 29 -3.68 18.83 2.43
C GLU A 29 -4.41 17.86 3.35
N ALA A 30 -4.15 16.56 3.22
CA ALA A 30 -4.78 15.52 4.03
C ALA A 30 -4.45 15.64 5.53
N TRP A 31 -3.24 16.10 5.88
CA TRP A 31 -2.85 16.32 7.29
C TRP A 31 -3.57 17.49 7.95
N ARG A 32 -3.98 18.52 7.20
CA ARG A 32 -4.74 19.66 7.75
C ARG A 32 -6.18 19.28 8.08
N ILE A 33 -6.79 18.39 7.32
CA ILE A 33 -8.18 17.96 7.51
C ILE A 33 -8.30 16.95 8.67
N ALA A 34 -7.27 16.14 8.92
CA ALA A 34 -7.27 15.15 10.01
C ALA A 34 -7.26 15.77 11.42
N ARG A 35 -6.80 17.02 11.60
CA ARG A 35 -6.79 17.71 12.91
C ARG A 35 -8.16 18.30 13.30
N ALA A 36 -9.11 18.44 12.37
CA ALA A 36 -10.39 19.12 12.61
C ALA A 36 -11.58 18.19 12.89
N ARG A 37 -11.38 16.86 12.96
CA ARG A 37 -12.49 15.88 13.03
C ARG A 37 -12.52 15.00 14.28
N ALA A 38 -11.67 15.31 15.28
CA ALA A 38 -11.59 14.56 16.53
C ALA A 38 -12.58 15.03 17.61
N GLU A 39 -13.43 16.03 17.32
CA GLU A 39 -14.45 16.51 18.25
C GLU A 39 -15.85 16.28 17.67
N GLY A 40 -16.52 15.24 18.16
CA GLY A 40 -17.97 15.12 18.07
C GLY A 40 -18.50 14.12 17.04
N TYR A 41 -18.56 12.84 17.43
CA TYR A 41 -19.68 11.98 17.03
C TYR A 41 -20.04 11.02 18.18
N PRO A 42 -21.23 11.15 18.80
CA PRO A 42 -21.74 10.15 19.71
C PRO A 42 -22.19 8.90 18.95
N PHE A 43 -21.84 7.76 19.54
CA PHE A 43 -22.17 6.40 19.12
C PHE A 43 -23.68 6.18 19.20
N ALA A 44 -24.37 6.04 18.05
CA ALA A 44 -25.75 5.58 17.98
C ALA A 44 -25.76 4.10 17.59
N MET A 45 -25.96 3.24 18.60
CA MET A 45 -26.30 1.82 18.46
C MET A 45 -27.68 1.69 17.81
N THR A 46 -27.75 1.10 16.61
CA THR A 46 -29.02 0.72 16.01
C THR A 46 -29.09 -0.80 15.88
N ARG A 47 -30.09 -1.36 16.57
CA ARG A 47 -30.52 -2.77 16.65
C ARG A 47 -30.38 -3.56 15.34
N GLN A 48 -29.68 -4.68 15.42
CA GLN A 48 -29.91 -5.85 14.57
C GLN A 48 -31.26 -6.48 14.91
N HIS A 49 -32.09 -6.73 13.89
CA HIS A 49 -33.15 -7.74 13.94
C HIS A 49 -33.13 -8.57 12.66
N HIS A 50 -33.32 -9.87 12.88
CA HIS A 50 -33.04 -11.01 12.02
C HIS A 50 -33.87 -11.03 10.73
N ILE A 51 -33.22 -11.36 9.61
CA ILE A 51 -33.89 -11.79 8.37
C ILE A 51 -33.51 -13.26 8.14
N LEU A 52 -34.51 -14.14 8.28
CA LEU A 52 -34.47 -15.56 7.93
C LEU A 52 -34.21 -15.74 6.41
N PRO A 53 -33.25 -16.59 5.98
CA PRO A 53 -33.25 -17.07 4.61
C PRO A 53 -34.12 -18.33 4.46
N LEU A 54 -35.16 -18.19 3.63
CA LEU A 54 -36.03 -19.25 3.15
C LEU A 54 -35.23 -20.23 2.28
N ALA A 55 -35.22 -21.50 2.66
CA ALA A 55 -34.64 -22.58 1.88
C ALA A 55 -35.42 -22.79 0.56
N LEU A 56 -34.69 -22.94 -0.55
CA LEU A 56 -35.22 -23.50 -1.79
C LEU A 56 -34.33 -24.67 -2.24
N PRO A 57 -34.93 -25.78 -2.71
CA PRO A 57 -34.26 -27.06 -2.82
C PRO A 57 -33.39 -27.18 -4.07
N PHE A 58 -32.28 -27.91 -3.86
CA PHE A 58 -31.43 -28.54 -4.86
C PHE A 58 -32.25 -29.24 -5.95
N ALA A 59 -32.09 -28.81 -7.20
CA ALA A 59 -32.43 -29.59 -8.38
C ALA A 59 -31.12 -30.13 -8.99
N LEU A 60 -30.85 -31.40 -8.72
CA LEU A 60 -29.90 -32.25 -9.42
C LEU A 60 -30.31 -32.37 -10.90
N VAL A 61 -29.44 -31.96 -11.81
CA VAL A 61 -29.51 -32.40 -13.21
C VAL A 61 -28.14 -32.95 -13.58
N ALA A 62 -28.07 -34.28 -13.60
CA ALA A 62 -26.99 -35.04 -14.20
C ALA A 62 -27.26 -35.16 -15.71
N VAL A 63 -26.27 -34.82 -16.54
CA VAL A 63 -26.25 -35.15 -17.97
C VAL A 63 -24.80 -35.52 -18.34
N PRO A 64 -24.59 -36.55 -19.18
CA PRO A 64 -23.48 -37.48 -19.02
C PRO A 64 -22.24 -37.15 -19.86
N ALA A 65 -21.15 -37.84 -19.50
CA ALA A 65 -19.93 -37.97 -20.27
C ALA A 65 -20.21 -38.56 -21.67
N LEU A 66 -19.69 -37.90 -22.70
CA LEU A 66 -19.48 -38.48 -24.02
C LEU A 66 -17.99 -38.38 -24.35
N LEU A 67 -17.32 -39.52 -24.31
CA LEU A 67 -15.98 -39.73 -24.84
C LEU A 67 -16.09 -39.90 -26.35
N LEU A 68 -15.36 -39.13 -27.15
CA LEU A 68 -14.81 -39.60 -28.43
C LEU A 68 -13.46 -38.93 -28.71
N ALA A 69 -12.53 -39.78 -29.12
CA ALA A 69 -11.14 -39.52 -29.40
C ALA A 69 -10.93 -38.71 -30.68
N SER A 70 -9.84 -37.94 -30.74
CA SER A 70 -9.09 -37.76 -32.00
C SER A 70 -7.65 -37.37 -31.72
N CYS A 71 -6.74 -38.34 -31.85
CA CYS A 71 -5.32 -38.08 -32.11
C CYS A 71 -5.18 -37.60 -33.55
N LYS A 72 -4.50 -36.49 -33.78
CA LYS A 72 -3.81 -36.25 -35.05
C LYS A 72 -2.54 -35.45 -34.80
N SER A 73 -1.42 -36.17 -34.80
CA SER A 73 -0.10 -35.60 -35.11
C SER A 73 -0.12 -35.05 -36.54
N GLU A 74 0.47 -33.87 -36.75
CA GLU A 74 1.16 -33.54 -38.00
C GLU A 74 2.08 -32.33 -37.73
N GLU A 75 3.38 -32.59 -37.69
CA GLU A 75 4.40 -31.57 -37.87
C GLU A 75 4.70 -31.48 -39.37
N PRO A 76 4.75 -30.27 -39.93
CA PRO A 76 5.85 -29.99 -40.83
C PRO A 76 6.44 -28.60 -40.60
N ALA A 77 7.75 -28.56 -40.35
CA ALA A 77 8.63 -27.49 -40.81
C ALA A 77 8.89 -27.63 -42.33
N PRO A 78 9.65 -26.74 -42.99
CA PRO A 78 9.78 -25.29 -42.86
C PRO A 78 9.60 -24.59 -44.23
N GLU A 79 9.01 -23.40 -44.27
CA GLU A 79 9.23 -22.48 -45.40
C GLU A 79 9.77 -21.15 -44.89
N ALA A 80 11.06 -20.97 -45.15
CA ALA A 80 11.76 -19.71 -45.03
C ALA A 80 11.18 -18.71 -46.04
N SER A 81 10.86 -17.50 -45.59
CA SER A 81 10.96 -16.34 -46.47
C SER A 81 11.08 -15.03 -45.70
N ALA A 82 12.09 -14.27 -46.11
CA ALA A 82 12.28 -12.84 -45.93
C ALA A 82 12.55 -12.31 -44.50
N SER A 83 13.84 -12.42 -44.17
CA SER A 83 14.65 -11.31 -43.66
C SER A 83 14.04 -9.91 -43.95
N ALA A 84 13.55 -9.27 -42.90
CA ALA A 84 13.61 -7.83 -42.77
C ALA A 84 14.64 -7.55 -41.68
N THR A 85 15.83 -7.12 -42.11
CA THR A 85 16.79 -6.39 -41.28
C THR A 85 16.10 -5.10 -40.80
N GLY A 86 15.37 -5.23 -39.70
CA GLY A 86 15.17 -4.15 -38.76
C GLY A 86 16.31 -4.26 -37.76
N LYS A 87 17.36 -3.46 -37.94
CA LYS A 87 18.26 -3.12 -36.84
C LYS A 87 17.43 -2.29 -35.86
N SER A 88 16.61 -2.98 -35.08
CA SER A 88 15.96 -2.40 -33.93
C SER A 88 17.10 -2.02 -33.01
N THR A 89 17.38 -0.73 -32.93
CA THR A 89 18.05 -0.16 -31.77
C THR A 89 17.15 -0.45 -30.58
N GLU A 90 17.34 -1.63 -30.01
CA GLU A 90 16.81 -1.99 -28.71
C GLU A 90 17.49 -1.01 -27.74
N ALA A 91 16.76 0.05 -27.42
CA ALA A 91 17.15 0.95 -26.36
C ALA A 91 17.32 0.06 -25.13
N VAL A 92 18.56 -0.07 -24.66
CA VAL A 92 18.88 -0.74 -23.41
C VAL A 92 18.24 0.09 -22.31
N VAL A 93 16.99 -0.22 -21.97
CA VAL A 93 16.31 0.38 -20.82
C VAL A 93 16.95 -0.25 -19.60
N THR A 94 17.77 0.52 -18.88
CA THR A 94 18.36 0.04 -17.64
C THR A 94 17.26 -0.17 -16.61
N PRO A 95 17.21 -1.33 -15.93
CA PRO A 95 16.36 -1.57 -14.78
C PRO A 95 16.40 -0.41 -13.79
N VAL A 96 15.25 0.08 -13.35
CA VAL A 96 15.16 1.07 -12.28
C VAL A 96 15.72 0.44 -10.99
N THR A 97 16.60 1.15 -10.29
CA THR A 97 17.13 0.68 -9.00
C THR A 97 16.19 1.07 -7.86
N VAL A 98 16.28 0.36 -6.74
CA VAL A 98 15.50 0.66 -5.53
C VAL A 98 15.83 2.06 -5.04
N GLU A 99 17.12 2.41 -5.03
CA GLU A 99 17.63 3.68 -4.55
C GLU A 99 17.14 4.84 -5.43
N SER A 100 17.16 4.69 -6.76
CA SER A 100 16.62 5.72 -7.67
C SER A 100 15.10 5.84 -7.53
N TRP A 101 14.39 4.73 -7.36
CA TRP A 101 12.95 4.73 -7.15
C TRP A 101 12.59 5.46 -5.85
N LEU A 102 13.31 5.19 -4.76
CA LEU A 102 13.12 5.83 -3.46
C LEU A 102 13.41 7.32 -3.54
N ASP A 103 14.54 7.72 -4.15
CA ASP A 103 14.90 9.12 -4.29
C ASP A 103 13.87 9.91 -5.10
N GLU A 104 13.45 9.39 -6.26
CA GLU A 104 12.46 10.05 -7.09
C GLU A 104 11.09 10.14 -6.40
N SER A 105 10.64 9.05 -5.78
CA SER A 105 9.33 8.98 -5.12
C SER A 105 9.27 9.89 -3.90
N LEU A 106 10.30 9.89 -3.07
CA LEU A 106 10.35 10.68 -1.84
C LEU A 106 10.69 12.15 -2.10
N SER A 107 11.42 12.47 -3.17
CA SER A 107 11.69 13.86 -3.57
C SER A 107 10.39 14.62 -3.84
N LYS A 108 9.39 13.97 -4.45
CA LYS A 108 8.08 14.57 -4.71
C LYS A 108 7.36 14.95 -3.41
N ASP A 109 7.57 14.16 -2.36
CA ASP A 109 6.89 14.30 -1.08
C ASP A 109 7.56 15.30 -0.14
N LEU A 110 8.90 15.32 -0.18
CA LEU A 110 9.75 16.13 0.70
C LEU A 110 10.19 17.44 0.04
N GLY A 111 9.66 17.78 -1.14
CA GLY A 111 10.01 18.99 -1.87
C GLY A 111 11.47 19.01 -2.32
N GLY A 112 11.98 17.87 -2.78
CA GLY A 112 13.35 17.69 -3.29
C GLY A 112 14.42 17.47 -2.23
N LYS A 113 14.06 17.39 -0.95
CA LYS A 113 15.00 17.27 0.17
C LYS A 113 15.20 15.81 0.60
N THR A 114 15.96 15.06 -0.18
CA THR A 114 16.23 13.63 0.08
C THR A 114 17.66 13.33 0.56
N ASP A 115 18.52 14.35 0.65
CA ASP A 115 19.94 14.16 0.93
C ASP A 115 20.19 13.56 2.33
N SER A 116 19.40 13.94 3.33
CA SER A 116 19.50 13.40 4.70
C SER A 116 18.74 12.10 4.91
N LEU A 117 18.16 11.51 3.86
CA LEU A 117 17.47 10.23 3.98
C LEU A 117 18.46 9.08 4.07
N GLN A 118 18.08 8.10 4.86
CA GLN A 118 18.79 6.85 5.03
C GLN A 118 17.80 5.69 4.87
N TYR A 119 18.31 4.52 4.53
CA TYR A 119 17.48 3.34 4.37
C TYR A 119 18.20 2.05 4.74
N ALA A 120 17.42 1.01 5.00
CA ALA A 120 17.84 -0.37 4.96
C ALA A 120 16.87 -1.14 4.07
N ARG A 121 17.36 -2.15 3.34
CA ARG A 121 16.51 -2.97 2.47
C ARG A 121 16.78 -4.45 2.62
N ALA A 122 15.75 -5.22 2.34
CA ALA A 122 15.80 -6.67 2.22
C ALA A 122 14.90 -7.12 1.07
N GLU A 123 15.14 -8.33 0.59
CA GLU A 123 14.39 -8.93 -0.50
C GLU A 123 13.78 -10.25 -0.03
N ALA A 124 12.52 -10.48 -0.40
CA ALA A 124 11.83 -11.72 -0.14
C ALA A 124 10.72 -11.92 -1.16
N ASP A 125 10.58 -13.15 -1.66
CA ASP A 125 9.41 -13.59 -2.42
C ASP A 125 8.19 -13.63 -1.50
N LEU A 126 7.36 -12.58 -1.56
CA LEU A 126 6.18 -12.42 -0.70
C LEU A 126 4.98 -13.12 -1.32
N ASP A 127 4.82 -13.11 -2.64
CA ASP A 127 3.64 -13.67 -3.30
C ASP A 127 3.81 -15.09 -3.88
N GLY A 128 5.04 -15.58 -3.93
CA GLY A 128 5.36 -16.93 -4.38
C GLY A 128 5.54 -17.05 -5.89
N ASP A 129 5.69 -15.95 -6.64
CA ASP A 129 5.90 -15.98 -8.08
C ASP A 129 7.36 -16.26 -8.50
N GLY A 130 8.26 -16.37 -7.53
CA GLY A 130 9.69 -16.64 -7.74
C GLY A 130 10.52 -15.38 -8.00
N VAL A 131 9.91 -14.19 -8.02
CA VAL A 131 10.59 -12.89 -8.06
C VAL A 131 10.47 -12.24 -6.70
N ASN A 132 11.61 -11.84 -6.11
CA ASN A 132 11.56 -11.20 -4.80
C ASN A 132 10.94 -9.81 -4.88
N GLU A 133 10.07 -9.51 -3.92
CA GLU A 133 9.73 -8.14 -3.56
C GLU A 133 10.82 -7.50 -2.71
N VAL A 134 10.93 -6.18 -2.81
CA VAL A 134 11.85 -5.38 -2.00
C VAL A 134 11.07 -4.74 -0.85
N LEU A 135 11.59 -4.90 0.35
CA LEU A 135 11.19 -4.12 1.52
C LEU A 135 12.27 -3.08 1.78
N ALA A 136 11.90 -1.81 1.83
CA ALA A 136 12.80 -0.70 2.12
C ALA A 136 12.30 0.08 3.34
N TYR A 137 13.02 -0.02 4.45
CA TYR A 137 12.80 0.81 5.62
C TYR A 137 13.55 2.12 5.43
N VAL A 138 12.81 3.24 5.35
CA VAL A 138 13.36 4.55 5.02
C VAL A 138 13.16 5.49 6.20
N GLY A 139 14.26 6.12 6.62
CA GLY A 139 14.28 7.05 7.73
C GLY A 139 15.05 8.32 7.43
N GLY A 140 14.83 9.34 8.27
CA GLY A 140 15.51 10.63 8.20
C GLY A 140 14.86 11.65 9.14
N PRO A 141 15.54 12.78 9.41
CA PRO A 141 15.13 13.76 10.43
C PRO A 141 13.71 14.33 10.27
N MET A 142 13.18 14.31 9.04
CA MET A 142 11.86 14.87 8.70
C MET A 142 10.79 13.80 8.47
N MET A 143 11.16 12.51 8.45
CA MET A 143 10.27 11.39 8.12
C MET A 143 9.95 10.53 9.35
N CYS A 144 10.90 10.37 10.25
CA CYS A 144 10.73 9.55 11.44
C CYS A 144 10.17 10.36 12.61
N GLY A 145 9.26 9.75 13.36
CA GLY A 145 8.81 10.24 14.66
C GLY A 145 9.07 9.22 15.76
N THR A 146 8.51 9.46 16.94
CA THR A 146 8.58 8.48 18.05
C THR A 146 7.90 7.16 17.71
N GLY A 147 6.94 7.18 16.77
CA GLY A 147 6.26 5.99 16.26
C GLY A 147 7.11 5.12 15.33
N GLY A 148 8.29 5.57 14.94
CA GLY A 148 9.13 4.91 13.93
C GLY A 148 9.13 5.63 12.59
N CYS A 149 9.59 4.94 11.55
CA CYS A 149 9.74 5.47 10.20
C CYS A 149 8.82 4.73 9.20
N ASN A 150 9.06 4.93 7.90
CA ASN A 150 8.28 4.30 6.84
C ASN A 150 8.92 2.99 6.39
N LEU A 151 8.07 2.00 6.10
CA LEU A 151 8.43 0.79 5.37
C LEU A 151 7.70 0.79 4.01
N VAL A 152 8.47 0.85 2.93
CA VAL A 152 7.98 0.75 1.56
C VAL A 152 8.13 -0.69 1.08
N VAL A 153 7.11 -1.22 0.42
CA VAL A 153 7.16 -2.55 -0.21
C VAL A 153 6.96 -2.41 -1.71
N LEU A 154 7.87 -2.97 -2.49
CA LEU A 154 7.95 -2.81 -3.94
C LEU A 154 7.91 -4.18 -4.62
N LYS A 155 7.04 -4.30 -5.63
CA LYS A 155 7.01 -5.43 -6.56
C LYS A 155 7.64 -5.03 -7.89
N ARG A 156 8.47 -5.90 -8.47
CA ARG A 156 9.00 -5.69 -9.82
C ARG A 156 7.86 -5.60 -10.83
N ASP A 157 7.89 -4.61 -11.71
CA ASP A 157 6.88 -4.44 -12.77
C ASP A 157 7.58 -3.97 -14.06
N GLY A 158 7.87 -4.93 -14.95
CA GLY A 158 8.77 -4.72 -16.08
C GLY A 158 10.15 -4.24 -15.64
N GLU A 159 10.58 -3.11 -16.20
CA GLU A 159 11.83 -2.47 -15.80
C GLU A 159 11.76 -1.66 -14.50
N GLY A 160 10.55 -1.40 -14.00
CA GLY A 160 10.31 -0.56 -12.83
C GLY A 160 9.87 -1.32 -11.58
N TYR A 161 9.23 -0.57 -10.69
CA TYR A 161 8.57 -1.10 -9.49
C TYR A 161 7.16 -0.54 -9.37
N ARG A 162 6.25 -1.42 -8.96
CA ARG A 162 4.94 -1.06 -8.44
C ARG A 162 5.00 -1.08 -6.92
N GLN A 163 4.60 0.02 -6.28
CA GLN A 163 4.49 0.09 -4.83
C GLN A 163 3.27 -0.71 -4.35
N VAL A 164 3.50 -1.69 -3.47
CA VAL A 164 2.47 -2.54 -2.87
C VAL A 164 2.38 -2.38 -1.34
N GLY A 165 3.14 -1.43 -0.78
CA GLY A 165 3.07 -1.07 0.63
C GLY A 165 3.72 0.28 0.90
N ASP A 166 3.11 1.04 1.81
CA ASP A 166 3.61 2.29 2.38
C ASP A 166 3.17 2.36 3.84
N LEU A 167 3.87 1.64 4.70
CA LEU A 167 3.51 1.52 6.10
C LEU A 167 4.20 2.64 6.87
N SER A 168 3.43 3.44 7.61
CA SER A 168 3.97 4.39 8.59
C SER A 168 4.11 3.74 9.95
N VAL A 169 4.79 4.43 10.88
CA VAL A 169 4.97 4.04 12.29
C VAL A 169 5.53 2.63 12.46
N VAL A 170 6.47 2.26 11.59
CA VAL A 170 7.20 0.98 11.67
C VAL A 170 8.47 1.20 12.46
N GLN A 171 8.76 0.29 13.38
CA GLN A 171 10.03 0.14 14.07
C GLN A 171 10.78 -1.08 13.51
N LEU A 172 12.09 -1.11 13.69
CA LEU A 172 12.89 -2.30 13.44
C LEU A 172 12.89 -3.21 14.67
N PRO A 173 13.04 -4.54 14.50
CA PRO A 173 13.18 -5.24 13.23
C PRO A 173 11.86 -5.38 12.45
N VAL A 174 12.00 -5.67 11.15
CA VAL A 174 10.92 -6.07 10.24
C VAL A 174 11.20 -7.48 9.73
N GLY A 175 10.17 -8.31 9.68
CA GLY A 175 10.25 -9.67 9.19
C GLY A 175 9.01 -10.11 8.44
N VAL A 176 8.96 -11.41 8.16
CA VAL A 176 7.88 -12.05 7.41
C VAL A 176 7.45 -13.34 8.11
N LEU A 177 6.14 -13.57 8.14
CA LEU A 177 5.54 -14.75 8.74
C LEU A 177 5.42 -15.89 7.72
N SER A 178 5.21 -17.11 8.22
CA SER A 178 4.84 -18.25 7.39
C SER A 178 3.38 -18.21 6.93
N SER A 179 2.53 -17.42 7.60
CA SER A 179 1.13 -17.22 7.22
C SER A 179 1.03 -16.38 5.94
N LYS A 180 -0.05 -16.61 5.20
CA LYS A 180 -0.36 -15.87 3.97
C LYS A 180 -1.79 -15.36 3.99
N THR A 181 -2.01 -14.18 3.44
CA THR A 181 -3.33 -13.61 3.14
C THR A 181 -3.39 -13.22 1.69
N ASN A 182 -4.46 -13.60 0.97
CA ASN A 182 -4.62 -13.31 -0.46
C ASN A 182 -3.43 -13.77 -1.33
N GLY A 183 -2.78 -14.88 -0.96
CA GLY A 183 -1.63 -15.45 -1.67
C GLY A 183 -0.26 -14.88 -1.26
N TRP A 184 -0.25 -13.75 -0.56
CA TRP A 184 0.96 -13.05 -0.12
C TRP A 184 1.31 -13.39 1.32
N LYS A 185 2.61 -13.51 1.64
CA LYS A 185 3.10 -13.69 3.00
C LYS A 185 2.75 -12.48 3.86
N ASP A 186 2.31 -12.71 5.08
CA ASP A 186 2.01 -11.61 5.99
C ASP A 186 3.32 -11.02 6.54
N LEU A 187 3.40 -9.68 6.61
CA LEU A 187 4.54 -9.01 7.24
C LEU A 187 4.41 -9.08 8.75
N ALA A 188 5.54 -9.16 9.45
CA ALA A 188 5.62 -8.89 10.87
C ALA A 188 6.42 -7.61 11.07
N VAL A 189 5.82 -6.59 11.66
CA VAL A 189 6.46 -5.29 11.88
C VAL A 189 6.44 -4.93 13.35
N SER A 190 7.56 -4.44 13.85
CA SER A 190 7.61 -3.90 15.20
C SER A 190 6.93 -2.54 15.22
N VAL A 191 6.18 -2.23 16.27
CA VAL A 191 5.53 -0.92 16.49
C VAL A 191 5.77 -0.50 17.93
N SER A 192 6.02 0.79 18.18
CA SER A 192 6.12 1.36 19.52
C SER A 192 6.05 2.89 19.43
N GLY A 193 5.94 3.56 20.58
CA GLY A 193 5.92 5.02 20.64
C GLY A 193 4.58 5.63 20.25
N GLY A 194 4.53 6.96 20.09
CA GLY A 194 3.27 7.67 19.82
C GLY A 194 2.18 7.51 20.89
N GLY A 195 2.55 7.11 22.11
CA GLY A 195 1.62 6.82 23.21
C GLY A 195 1.13 5.36 23.27
N ARG A 196 1.61 4.47 22.40
CA ARG A 196 1.26 3.03 22.38
C ARG A 196 2.38 2.17 23.01
N PRO A 197 2.04 1.09 23.75
CA PRO A 197 3.00 0.06 24.13
C PRO A 197 3.65 -0.62 22.92
N GLY A 198 4.91 -1.03 23.08
CA GLY A 198 5.61 -1.78 22.05
C GLY A 198 4.97 -3.14 21.76
N GLY A 199 5.07 -3.62 20.53
CA GLY A 199 4.63 -4.95 20.13
C GLY A 199 4.97 -5.27 18.68
N ILE A 200 4.69 -6.50 18.27
CA ILE A 200 4.85 -6.95 16.88
C ILE A 200 3.46 -7.12 16.28
N MET A 201 3.27 -6.56 15.10
CA MET A 201 2.00 -6.58 14.38
C MET A 201 2.16 -7.38 13.09
N ARG A 202 1.29 -8.38 12.91
CA ARG A 202 1.02 -9.02 11.64
C ARG A 202 0.27 -8.04 10.75
N VAL A 203 0.78 -7.81 9.55
CA VAL A 203 0.14 -6.97 8.54
C VAL A 203 -0.23 -7.84 7.34
N PRO A 204 -1.51 -8.21 7.19
CA PRO A 204 -1.96 -9.01 6.06
C PRO A 204 -2.03 -8.18 4.77
N PHE A 205 -1.83 -8.84 3.64
CA PHE A 205 -2.04 -8.23 2.31
C PHE A 205 -3.53 -8.23 1.95
N ASP A 206 -4.09 -7.09 1.55
CA ASP A 206 -5.54 -6.95 1.29
C ASP A 206 -5.98 -7.42 -0.11
N GLY A 207 -5.04 -7.94 -0.92
CA GLY A 207 -5.23 -8.29 -2.31
C GLY A 207 -4.74 -7.23 -3.30
N LYS A 208 -4.37 -6.03 -2.81
CA LYS A 208 -3.80 -4.93 -3.58
C LYS A 208 -2.52 -4.36 -2.93
N ALA A 209 -2.53 -4.17 -1.61
CA ALA A 209 -1.44 -3.61 -0.84
C ALA A 209 -1.43 -4.08 0.62
N TYR A 210 -0.32 -3.86 1.30
CA TYR A 210 -0.25 -3.92 2.76
C TYR A 210 -0.86 -2.66 3.39
N ALA A 211 -1.52 -2.82 4.55
CA ALA A 211 -2.20 -1.74 5.24
C ALA A 211 -1.22 -0.63 5.69
N ARG A 212 -1.55 0.63 5.38
CA ARG A 212 -0.66 1.79 5.62
C ARG A 212 -0.30 2.07 7.08
N ASN A 213 -1.09 1.59 8.03
CA ASN A 213 -0.82 1.80 9.45
C ASN A 213 -0.95 0.45 10.19
N PRO A 214 0.17 -0.13 10.67
CA PRO A 214 0.17 -1.43 11.34
C PRO A 214 -0.41 -1.41 12.75
N THR A 215 -0.87 -0.27 13.26
CA THR A 215 -1.45 -0.15 14.62
C THR A 215 -2.98 -0.19 14.65
N VAL A 216 -3.61 -0.33 13.48
CA VAL A 216 -5.06 -0.41 13.28
C VAL A 216 -5.42 -1.65 12.44
N SER A 217 -6.69 -2.06 12.48
CA SER A 217 -7.17 -3.15 11.62
C SER A 217 -6.86 -2.90 10.14
N PRO A 218 -6.49 -3.94 9.36
CA PRO A 218 -6.54 -5.37 9.69
C PRO A 218 -5.27 -5.92 10.38
N ALA A 219 -4.37 -5.07 10.86
CA ALA A 219 -3.19 -5.56 11.56
C ALA A 219 -3.55 -6.13 12.94
N GLU A 220 -2.86 -7.21 13.32
CA GLU A 220 -3.14 -7.98 14.54
C GLU A 220 -1.85 -8.26 15.31
N PRO A 221 -1.86 -8.28 16.66
CA PRO A 221 -0.66 -8.59 17.43
C PRO A 221 -0.20 -10.04 17.21
N VAL A 222 1.11 -10.24 17.18
CA VAL A 222 1.76 -11.56 17.12
C VAL A 222 2.96 -11.62 18.06
N ASP A 223 3.38 -12.83 18.42
CA ASP A 223 4.43 -13.05 19.44
C ASP A 223 5.86 -12.99 18.89
N SER A 224 6.04 -12.99 17.56
CA SER A 224 7.35 -13.08 16.92
C SER A 224 7.41 -12.37 15.56
N ILE A 225 8.61 -11.92 15.19
CA ILE A 225 8.91 -11.30 13.89
C ILE A 225 9.00 -12.33 12.74
N GLY A 226 8.90 -13.62 13.06
CA GLY A 226 9.07 -14.69 12.07
C GLY A 226 10.50 -14.71 11.52
N LYS A 227 10.63 -14.80 10.19
CA LYS A 227 11.93 -14.63 9.53
C LYS A 227 12.25 -13.14 9.47
N GLU A 228 13.24 -12.72 10.24
CA GLU A 228 13.78 -11.35 10.17
C GLU A 228 14.32 -11.05 8.77
N LEU A 229 13.95 -9.90 8.24
CA LEU A 229 14.41 -9.41 6.93
C LEU A 229 15.28 -8.17 7.09
N ILE A 230 14.83 -7.20 7.89
CA ILE A 230 15.56 -5.97 8.18
C ILE A 230 15.80 -5.90 9.69
N ALA A 231 17.05 -6.07 10.09
CA ALA A 231 17.50 -5.98 11.47
C ALA A 231 17.52 -4.52 11.96
N ASP A 232 17.44 -4.32 13.27
CA ASP A 232 17.68 -3.02 13.91
C ASP A 232 19.18 -2.68 13.89
N LYS A 233 19.62 -2.06 12.80
CA LYS A 233 21.01 -1.67 12.54
C LYS A 233 21.05 -0.26 11.93
N PRO A 234 22.19 0.44 12.02
CA PRO A 234 22.35 1.73 11.38
C PRO A 234 21.98 1.70 9.89
N LEU A 235 21.17 2.69 9.48
CA LEU A 235 20.72 2.83 8.11
C LEU A 235 21.84 3.39 7.21
N LYS A 236 21.79 3.05 5.92
CA LYS A 236 22.71 3.55 4.91
C LYS A 236 22.20 4.85 4.32
N PRO A 237 23.05 5.85 4.03
CA PRO A 237 22.63 7.04 3.28
C PRO A 237 21.96 6.64 1.95
N LEU A 238 20.84 7.30 1.62
CA LEU A 238 20.15 7.08 0.34
C LEU A 238 20.97 7.67 -0.81
N LYS A 239 21.54 8.86 -0.61
CA LYS A 239 22.48 9.49 -1.53
C LYS A 239 23.90 9.39 -0.98
N PRO A 240 24.89 8.92 -1.77
CA PRO A 240 26.28 8.97 -1.37
C PRO A 240 26.75 10.42 -1.19
N GLY A 241 27.42 10.71 -0.06
CA GLY A 241 28.11 11.99 0.16
C GLY A 241 27.24 13.14 0.70
N ALA A 242 26.03 12.84 1.17
CA ALA A 242 25.19 13.77 1.92
C ALA A 242 25.52 13.83 3.41
#